data_AF-A0A2E8PWD8-F1
#
_entry.id   AF-A0A2E8PWD8-F1
#
_cell.length_a   1.000
_cell.length_b   1.000
_cell.length_c   1.000
_cell.angle_alpha   90.00
_cell.angle_beta   90.00
_cell.angle_gamma   90.00
#
_symmetry.space_group_name_H-M   'P 1'
#
loop_
_entity.id
_entity.type
_entity.pdbx_description
1 polymer ?
#
loop_
_entity_poly.entity_id
_entity_poly.type
_entity_poly.pdbx_seq_one_letter_code
_entity_poly.pdbx_strand_id
1 'polypeptide(L)'
;MKALQYTVIAAFFGLMIYGASDLPYRGHTEERREQTRKLDAGKDHVDPGEYYVANAYKDAKTPNMVTVVLGDYRSLDTLGEQIVIYTAGLITILLLRRRRK
;
A
#
# COMPACT_ATOMS: atom_id res chain seq x y z
N MET A 1 -23.65 24.40 10.25
CA MET A 1 -23.04 23.05 10.36
C MET A 1 -22.53 22.53 9.01
N LYS A 2 -23.35 22.50 7.94
CA LYS A 2 -22.87 22.06 6.61
C LYS A 2 -21.75 22.92 6.02
N ALA A 3 -21.80 24.25 6.22
CA ALA A 3 -20.73 25.15 5.80
C ALA A 3 -19.38 24.75 6.41
N LEU A 4 -19.34 24.47 7.71
CA LEU A 4 -18.13 23.97 8.40
C LEU A 4 -17.65 22.63 7.81
N GLN A 5 -18.56 21.69 7.53
CA GLN A 5 -18.21 20.42 6.90
C GLN A 5 -17.56 20.62 5.52
N TYR A 6 -18.13 21.50 4.68
CA TYR A 6 -17.56 21.79 3.36
C TYR A 6 -16.20 22.49 3.46
N THR A 7 -16.04 23.41 4.43
CA THR A 7 -14.74 24.05 4.68
C THR A 7 -13.69 23.03 5.10
N VAL A 8 -14.02 22.09 5.98
CA VAL A 8 -13.09 21.04 6.41
C VAL A 8 -12.71 20.11 5.25
N ILE A 9 -13.67 19.69 4.42
CA ILE A 9 -13.39 18.86 3.24
C ILE A 9 -12.51 19.62 2.25
N ALA A 10 -12.80 20.89 1.97
CA ALA A 10 -12.01 21.71 1.07
C ALA A 10 -10.57 21.91 1.59
N ALA A 11 -10.41 22.13 2.90
CA ALA A 11 -9.11 22.23 3.53
C ALA A 11 -8.31 20.92 3.42
N PHE A 12 -8.94 19.77 3.69
CA PHE A 12 -8.31 18.46 3.55
C PHE A 12 -7.93 18.16 2.09
N PHE A 13 -8.80 18.51 1.14
CA PHE A 13 -8.52 18.35 -0.29
C PHE A 13 -7.33 19.22 -0.72
N GLY A 14 -7.27 20.48 -0.27
CA GLY A 14 -6.11 21.34 -0.50
C GLY A 14 -4.82 20.77 0.08
N LEU A 15 -4.87 20.20 1.28
CA LEU A 15 -3.74 19.51 1.91
C LEU A 15 -3.28 18.30 1.07
N MET A 16 -4.22 17.51 0.54
CA MET A 16 -3.90 16.37 -0.33
C MET A 16 -3.25 16.81 -1.64
N ILE A 17 -3.71 17.89 -2.27
CA ILE A 17 -3.05 18.46 -3.47
C ILE A 17 -1.63 18.91 -3.14
N TYR A 18 -1.46 19.63 -2.03
CA TYR A 18 -0.15 20.09 -1.59
C TYR A 18 0.83 18.91 -1.40
N GLY A 19 0.41 17.86 -0.68
CA GLY A 19 1.22 16.65 -0.50
C GLY A 19 1.51 15.90 -1.81
N ALA A 20 0.56 15.87 -2.75
CA ALA A 20 0.75 15.19 -4.04
C ALA A 20 1.69 15.95 -4.99
N SER A 21 1.85 17.27 -4.82
CA SER A 21 2.71 18.09 -5.67
C SER A 21 4.22 17.81 -5.50
N ASP A 22 4.64 17.12 -4.44
CA ASP A 22 6.04 16.76 -4.17
C ASP A 22 6.41 15.36 -4.69
N LEU A 23 5.49 14.68 -5.40
CA LEU A 23 5.77 13.38 -6.00
C LEU A 23 6.68 13.52 -7.23
N PRO A 24 7.61 12.57 -7.44
CA PRO A 24 8.48 12.57 -8.62
C PRO A 24 7.68 12.45 -9.91
N TYR A 25 8.22 12.99 -11.01
CA TYR A 25 7.54 12.94 -12.30
C TYR A 25 7.44 11.49 -12.81
N ARG A 26 6.29 11.17 -13.38
CA ARG A 26 6.01 9.81 -13.87
C ARG A 26 6.89 9.50 -15.08
N GLY A 27 7.63 8.39 -15.03
CA GLY A 27 8.49 7.94 -16.13
C GLY A 27 9.93 8.47 -16.11
N HIS A 28 10.30 9.32 -15.14
CA HIS A 28 11.68 9.73 -14.94
C HIS A 28 12.33 8.92 -13.81
N THR A 29 13.01 7.83 -14.20
CA THR A 29 13.68 6.91 -13.26
C THR A 29 14.83 7.58 -12.49
N GLU A 30 15.46 8.59 -13.07
CA GLU A 30 16.57 9.33 -12.45
C GLU A 30 16.11 10.16 -11.24
N GLU A 31 15.00 10.89 -11.37
CA GLU A 31 14.44 11.68 -10.28
C GLU A 31 13.99 10.81 -9.10
N ARG A 32 13.42 9.63 -9.41
CA ARG A 32 13.03 8.63 -8.42
C ARG A 32 14.25 8.07 -7.69
N ARG A 33 15.31 7.70 -8.44
CA ARG A 33 16.57 7.21 -7.85
C ARG A 33 17.23 8.26 -6.99
N GLU A 34 17.20 9.53 -7.40
CA GLU A 34 17.74 10.63 -6.61
C GLU A 34 16.92 10.88 -5.34
N GLN A 35 15.59 10.83 -5.41
CA GLN A 35 14.72 10.94 -4.23
C GLN A 35 14.90 9.76 -3.26
N THR A 36 14.96 8.52 -3.75
CA THR A 36 15.26 7.35 -2.91
C THR A 36 16.65 7.46 -2.28
N ARG A 37 17.67 7.87 -3.06
CA ARG A 37 19.02 8.14 -2.54
C ARG A 37 19.05 9.24 -1.48
N LYS A 38 18.21 10.27 -1.60
CA LYS A 38 18.09 11.35 -0.60
C LYS A 38 17.40 10.86 0.68
N LEU A 39 16.39 10.00 0.58
CA LEU A 39 15.73 9.37 1.73
C LEU A 39 16.66 8.39 2.46
N ASP A 40 17.47 7.65 1.70
CA ASP A 40 18.35 6.59 2.19
C ASP A 40 19.80 7.04 2.39
N ALA A 41 20.06 8.36 2.41
CA ALA A 41 21.39 8.93 2.58
C ALA A 41 22.04 8.45 3.90
N GLY A 42 22.80 7.36 3.83
CA GLY A 42 23.47 6.71 4.96
C GLY A 42 23.14 5.22 5.17
N LYS A 43 22.30 4.59 4.34
CA LYS A 43 22.02 3.15 4.40
C LYS A 43 22.26 2.50 3.03
N ASP A 44 22.99 1.40 2.98
CA ASP A 44 23.19 0.56 1.77
C ASP A 44 21.92 -0.25 1.44
N HIS A 45 20.75 0.38 1.44
CA HIS A 45 19.50 -0.27 1.09
C HIS A 45 19.22 -0.10 -0.39
N VAL A 46 19.08 -1.24 -1.08
CA VAL A 46 18.61 -1.32 -2.46
C VAL A 46 17.11 -0.99 -2.46
N ASP A 47 16.65 -0.17 -3.42
CA ASP A 47 15.21 0.08 -3.63
C ASP A 47 14.49 -1.27 -3.75
N PRO A 48 13.54 -1.60 -2.86
CA PRO A 48 12.82 -2.87 -2.91
C PRO A 48 12.16 -3.11 -4.27
N GLY A 49 11.69 -2.04 -4.94
CA GLY A 49 11.11 -2.15 -6.28
C GLY A 49 12.10 -2.66 -7.32
N GLU A 50 13.34 -2.15 -7.30
CA GLU A 50 14.41 -2.60 -8.19
C GLU A 50 14.81 -4.05 -7.88
N TYR A 51 14.90 -4.40 -6.59
CA TYR A 51 15.19 -5.76 -6.16
C TYR A 51 14.09 -6.75 -6.60
N TYR A 52 12.81 -6.43 -6.41
CA TYR A 52 11.69 -7.30 -6.79
C TYR A 52 11.68 -7.57 -8.29
N VAL A 53 11.90 -6.54 -9.13
CA VAL A 53 11.97 -6.70 -10.58
C VAL A 53 13.14 -7.60 -10.99
N ALA A 54 14.29 -7.46 -10.35
CA ALA A 54 15.48 -8.22 -10.70
C ALA A 54 15.50 -9.67 -10.18
N ASN A 55 14.80 -9.97 -9.07
CA ASN A 55 14.99 -11.21 -8.31
C ASN A 55 13.73 -12.02 -8.01
N ALA A 56 12.51 -11.50 -8.21
CA ALA A 56 11.28 -12.22 -7.81
C ALA A 56 11.18 -13.64 -8.35
N TYR A 57 11.47 -13.86 -9.64
CA TYR A 57 11.46 -15.21 -10.21
C TYR A 57 12.61 -16.09 -9.69
N LYS A 58 13.77 -15.51 -9.39
CA LYS A 58 14.92 -16.24 -8.87
C LYS A 58 14.62 -16.77 -7.46
N ASP A 59 14.00 -15.94 -6.64
CA ASP A 59 13.76 -16.19 -5.22
C ASP A 59 12.60 -17.17 -5.00
N ALA A 60 11.48 -17.00 -5.73
CA ALA A 60 10.23 -17.75 -5.45
C ALA A 60 9.76 -18.66 -6.59
N LYS A 61 10.47 -18.71 -7.73
CA LYS A 61 10.14 -19.54 -8.92
C LYS A 61 8.71 -19.38 -9.44
N THR A 62 8.07 -18.26 -9.12
CA THR A 62 6.72 -17.91 -9.56
C THR A 62 6.81 -16.88 -10.68
N PRO A 63 6.21 -17.12 -11.86
CA PRO A 63 6.41 -16.25 -13.03
C PRO A 63 5.81 -14.84 -12.86
N ASN A 64 4.81 -14.68 -11.98
CA ASN A 64 4.22 -13.38 -11.70
C ASN A 64 4.92 -12.69 -10.52
N MET A 65 5.72 -11.66 -10.80
CA MET A 65 6.39 -10.85 -9.78
C MET A 65 5.41 -10.27 -8.75
N VAL A 66 4.21 -9.84 -9.14
CA VAL A 66 3.25 -9.25 -8.21
C VAL A 66 2.78 -10.29 -7.19
N THR A 67 2.58 -11.53 -7.64
CA THR A 67 2.25 -12.64 -6.73
C THR A 67 3.38 -12.91 -5.75
N VAL A 68 4.64 -12.85 -6.18
CA VAL A 68 5.80 -13.00 -5.29
C VAL A 68 5.86 -11.86 -4.27
N VAL A 69 5.60 -10.63 -4.70
CA VAL A 69 5.59 -9.48 -3.78
C VAL A 69 4.51 -9.64 -2.71
N LEU A 70 3.28 -9.99 -3.09
CA LEU A 70 2.17 -10.13 -2.14
C LEU A 70 2.25 -11.41 -1.31
N GLY A 71 2.75 -12.50 -1.88
CA GLY A 71 2.73 -13.84 -1.31
C GLY A 71 4.00 -14.26 -0.58
N ASP A 72 5.17 -13.74 -0.97
CA ASP A 72 6.46 -14.09 -0.39
C ASP A 72 7.08 -12.88 0.34
N TYR A 73 7.39 -11.77 -0.36
CA TYR A 73 8.11 -10.64 0.23
C TYR A 73 7.28 -9.83 1.25
N ARG A 74 5.99 -9.59 0.97
CA ARG A 74 5.04 -8.82 1.81
C ARG A 74 3.84 -9.67 2.22
N SER A 75 4.10 -10.94 2.48
CA SER A 75 3.10 -11.95 2.88
C SER A 75 2.30 -11.56 4.13
N LEU A 76 2.90 -10.83 5.07
CA LEU A 76 2.24 -10.38 6.29
C LEU A 76 1.13 -9.35 6.02
N ASP A 77 1.29 -8.48 5.02
CA ASP A 77 0.25 -7.50 4.66
C ASP A 77 -0.98 -8.24 4.11
N THR A 78 -0.77 -9.21 3.22
CA THR A 78 -1.83 -10.06 2.66
C THR A 78 -2.48 -10.95 3.72
N LEU A 79 -1.71 -11.47 4.69
CA LEU A 79 -2.26 -12.22 5.83
C LEU A 79 -3.15 -11.31 6.68
N GLY A 80 -2.73 -10.07 6.93
CA GLY A 80 -3.52 -9.06 7.62
C GLY A 80 -4.83 -8.76 6.90
N GLU A 81 -4.79 -8.55 5.59
CA GLU A 81 -5.99 -8.37 4.75
C GLU A 81 -6.94 -9.57 4.88
N GLN A 82 -6.41 -10.80 4.83
CA GLN A 82 -7.20 -12.01 4.99
C GLN A 82 -7.88 -12.10 6.37
N ILE A 83 -7.18 -11.71 7.43
CA ILE A 83 -7.75 -11.65 8.80
C ILE A 83 -8.88 -10.63 8.88
N VAL A 84 -8.71 -9.44 8.27
CA VAL A 84 -9.74 -8.39 8.26
C VAL A 84 -11.01 -8.89 7.57
N ILE A 85 -10.89 -9.44 6.37
CA ILE A 85 -12.04 -9.95 5.60
C ILE A 85 -12.70 -11.14 6.32
N TYR A 86 -11.90 -12.06 6.85
CA TYR A 86 -12.43 -13.18 7.63
C TYR A 86 -13.23 -12.71 8.85
N THR A 87 -12.69 -11.73 9.59
CA THR A 87 -13.35 -11.16 10.77
C THR A 87 -14.66 -10.45 10.38
N ALA A 88 -14.66 -9.67 9.30
CA ALA A 88 -15.87 -9.02 8.79
C ALA A 88 -16.95 -10.05 8.38
N GLY A 89 -16.54 -11.12 7.71
CA GLY A 89 -17.44 -12.23 7.36
C GLY A 89 -18.02 -12.92 8.59
N LEU A 90 -17.19 -13.21 9.59
CA LEU A 90 -17.61 -13.82 10.84
C LEU A 90 -18.62 -12.94 11.60
N ILE A 91 -18.34 -11.64 11.71
CA ILE A 91 -19.26 -10.66 12.33
C ILE A 91 -20.61 -10.66 11.60
N THR A 92 -20.58 -10.66 10.26
CA THR A 92 -21.79 -10.67 9.44
C THR A 92 -22.63 -11.92 9.69
N ILE A 93 -22.00 -13.10 9.74
CA ILE A 93 -22.69 -14.37 10.06
C ILE A 93 -23.30 -14.32 11.45
N LEU A 94 -22.56 -13.83 12.45
CA LEU A 94 -23.04 -13.74 13.83
C LEU A 94 -24.22 -12.78 13.99
N LEU A 95 -24.21 -11.64 13.26
CA LEU A 95 -25.31 -10.69 13.25
C LEU A 95 -26.57 -11.24 12.57
N LEU A 96 -26.41 -11.97 11.46
CA LEU A 96 -27.53 -12.54 10.70
C LEU A 96 -28.04 -13.87 11.27
N ARG A 97 -27.32 -14.49 12.22
CA ARG A 97 -27.72 -15.75 12.85
C ARG A 97 -28.99 -15.55 13.68
N ARG A 98 -30.12 -16.02 13.16
CA ARG A 98 -31.40 -16.05 13.87
C ARG A 98 -31.31 -17.00 15.08
N ARG A 99 -31.45 -16.47 16.29
CA ARG A 99 -31.74 -17.31 17.46
C ARG A 99 -33.18 -17.81 17.31
N ARG A 100 -33.38 -19.11 17.06
CA ARG A 100 -34.70 -19.71 17.31
C ARG A 100 -34.94 -19.60 18.82
N LYS A 101 -36.09 -19.05 19.21
CA LYS A 101 -36.62 -19.23 20.56
C LYS A 101 -36.97 -20.71 20.76
#